data_AF-A0A368G075-F1
#
_entry.id   AF-A0A368G075-F1
#
_cell.length_a   1.000
_cell.length_b   1.000
_cell.length_c   1.000
_cell.angle_alpha   90.00
_cell.angle_beta   90.00
_cell.angle_gamma   90.00
#
_symmetry.space_group_name_H-M   'P 1'
#
loop_
_entity.id
_entity.type
_entity.pdbx_description
1 polymer ?
#
loop_
_entity_poly.entity_id
_entity_poly.type
_entity_poly.pdbx_seq_one_letter_code
_entity_poly.pdbx_strand_id
1 'polypeptide(L)' 'MTQLGFYPKPFELSLSALKSVFEPDNPSYSKRVPNCQKCGQHGRKSRLKGHKRICPFKECTCAKCSLSLLFLP' A
#
# COMPACT_ATOMS: atom_id res chain seq x y z
N MET A 1 30.59 8.72 22.15
CA MET A 1 30.14 7.61 23.01
C MET A 1 28.99 8.14 23.87
N THR A 2 27.77 7.62 23.62
CA THR A 2 26.53 7.70 24.43
C THR A 2 25.91 9.10 24.64
N GLN A 3 25.01 9.56 23.75
CA GLN A 3 23.54 9.50 23.87
C GLN A 3 22.99 9.56 25.30
N LEU A 4 22.11 10.54 25.61
CA LEU A 4 20.83 10.34 26.32
C LEU A 4 20.07 11.67 26.43
N GLY A 5 18.87 11.74 25.85
CA GLY A 5 17.78 12.54 26.42
C GLY A 5 17.40 13.87 25.76
N PHE A 6 17.08 13.90 24.46
CA PHE A 6 16.18 14.93 23.92
C PHE A 6 14.74 14.61 24.36
N TYR A 7 14.38 14.93 25.60
CA TYR A 7 12.98 14.98 26.04
C TYR A 7 12.50 16.42 25.81
N PRO A 8 11.62 16.69 24.82
CA PRO A 8 11.18 18.05 24.57
C PRO A 8 10.34 18.55 25.77
N LYS A 9 10.64 19.77 26.22
CA LYS A 9 9.98 20.46 27.32
C LYS A 9 8.47 20.64 27.01
N PRO A 10 7.57 20.47 28.00
CA PRO A 10 6.12 20.32 27.77
C PRO A 10 5.37 21.61 27.39
N PHE A 11 6.05 22.75 27.16
CA PHE A 11 5.35 24.04 27.02
C PHE A 11 5.29 24.62 25.59
N GLU A 12 6.02 24.07 24.62
CA GLU A 12 6.06 24.63 23.25
C GLU A 12 5.96 23.53 22.18
N LEU A 13 5.12 22.50 22.40
CA LEU A 13 4.62 21.71 21.29
C LEU A 13 3.28 22.30 20.86
N SER A 14 3.31 23.05 19.77
CA SER A 14 2.08 23.50 19.11
C SER A 14 1.17 22.29 18.89
N LEU A 15 -0.13 22.45 19.18
CA LEU A 15 -1.15 21.41 18.97
C LEU A 15 -1.10 20.82 17.54
N SER A 16 -0.59 21.56 16.57
CA SER A 16 -0.36 21.09 15.20
C SER A 16 0.71 19.99 15.09
N ALA A 17 1.76 20.05 15.91
CA ALA A 17 2.85 19.06 15.89
C ALA A 17 2.41 17.72 16.46
N LEU A 18 1.64 17.72 17.55
CA LEU A 18 1.11 16.49 18.15
C LEU A 18 0.05 15.83 17.27
N LYS A 19 -0.79 16.59 16.56
CA LYS A 19 -1.73 16.02 15.59
C LYS A 19 -1.01 15.15 14.56
N SER A 20 0.10 15.61 14.00
CA SER A 20 0.83 14.85 12.97
C SER A 20 1.35 13.47 13.41
N VAL A 21 1.52 13.24 14.71
CA VAL A 21 1.99 11.97 15.28
C VAL A 21 0.83 11.02 15.61
N PHE A 22 -0.35 11.57 15.91
CA PHE A 22 -1.53 10.81 16.33
C PHE A 22 -2.64 10.72 15.28
N GLU A 23 -2.50 11.31 14.09
CA GLU A 23 -3.48 11.09 13.01
C GLU A 23 -3.38 9.63 12.55
N PRO A 24 -4.33 8.72 12.90
CA PRO A 24 -4.42 7.44 12.23
C PRO A 24 -4.68 7.74 10.76
N ASP A 25 -3.99 7.02 9.87
CA ASP A 25 -4.12 7.08 8.40
C ASP A 25 -5.54 7.48 8.01
N ASN A 26 -5.73 8.79 7.80
CA ASN A 26 -7.01 9.35 7.41
C ASN A 26 -7.37 8.62 6.12
N PRO A 27 -8.54 7.96 5.98
CA PRO A 27 -8.99 7.45 4.71
C PRO A 27 -9.40 8.63 3.80
N SER A 28 -8.47 9.56 3.59
CA SER A 28 -8.46 10.61 2.59
C SER A 28 -8.37 9.92 1.25
N TYR A 29 -9.51 9.46 0.72
CA TYR A 29 -9.69 8.95 -0.64
C TYR A 29 -8.42 8.27 -1.18
N SER A 30 -7.85 7.35 -0.38
CA SER A 30 -6.45 6.99 -0.52
C SER A 30 -6.37 6.21 -1.81
N LYS A 31 -5.73 6.80 -2.84
CA LYS A 31 -5.64 6.25 -4.20
C LYS A 31 -5.41 4.76 -4.09
N ARG A 32 -6.47 3.96 -4.30
CA ARG A 32 -6.45 2.51 -4.06
C ARG A 32 -5.24 1.97 -4.79
N VAL A 33 -4.25 1.50 -4.04
CA VAL A 33 -3.00 1.07 -4.65
C VAL A 33 -3.34 -0.14 -5.52
N PRO A 34 -3.17 -0.07 -6.85
CA PRO A 34 -3.62 -1.14 -7.72
C PRO A 34 -2.78 -2.39 -7.48
N ASN A 35 -3.47 -3.51 -7.37
CA ASN A 35 -2.96 -4.86 -7.18
C ASN A 35 -3.04 -5.65 -8.48
N CYS A 36 -2.19 -6.66 -8.61
CA CYS A 36 -2.13 -7.49 -9.80
C CYS A 36 -3.34 -8.42 -9.87
N GLN A 37 -4.14 -8.26 -10.94
CA GLN A 37 -5.34 -9.06 -11.20
C GLN A 37 -5.03 -10.56 -11.26
N LYS A 38 -4.01 -10.97 -12.04
CA LYS A 38 -3.60 -12.38 -12.16
C LYS A 38 -3.25 -12.99 -10.81
N CYS A 39 -2.46 -12.30 -9.99
CA CYS A 39 -2.17 -12.76 -8.63
C CYS A 39 -3.45 -12.89 -7.79
N GLY A 40 -4.36 -11.92 -7.88
CA GLY A 40 -5.66 -11.96 -7.20
C GLY A 40 -6.48 -13.20 -7.56
N GLN A 41 -6.51 -13.58 -8.84
CA GLN A 41 -7.22 -14.78 -9.33
C GLN A 41 -6.67 -16.10 -8.77
N HIS A 42 -5.42 -16.08 -8.29
CA HIS A 42 -4.73 -17.19 -7.65
C HIS A 42 -4.60 -17.04 -6.12
N GLY A 43 -5.34 -16.10 -5.51
CA GLY A 43 -5.33 -15.87 -4.05
C GLY A 43 -4.10 -15.13 -3.52
N ARG A 44 -3.26 -14.58 -4.40
CA ARG A 44 -2.04 -13.84 -4.03
C ARG A 44 -2.25 -12.33 -4.17
N LYS A 45 -1.88 -11.56 -3.14
CA LYS A 45 -1.89 -10.09 -3.21
C LYS A 45 -0.49 -9.59 -3.58
N SER A 46 -0.39 -8.85 -4.69
CA SER A 46 0.87 -8.20 -5.10
C SER A 46 0.57 -6.86 -5.73
N ARG A 47 1.34 -5.83 -5.37
CA ARG A 47 1.19 -4.49 -5.93
C ARG A 47 1.51 -4.51 -7.42
N LEU A 48 0.67 -3.91 -8.26
CA LEU A 48 0.81 -3.98 -9.72
C LEU A 48 2.06 -3.23 -10.23
N LYS A 49 2.42 -2.10 -9.58
CA LYS A 49 3.58 -1.27 -9.96
C LYS A 49 4.88 -2.10 -9.90
N GLY A 50 5.52 -2.30 -11.05
CA GLY A 50 6.76 -3.09 -11.18
C GLY A 50 6.58 -4.61 -11.21
N HIS A 51 5.39 -5.12 -10.92
CA HIS A 51 5.15 -6.56 -10.75
C HIS A 51 4.89 -7.31 -12.06
N LYS A 52 4.51 -6.63 -13.15
CA LYS A 52 4.15 -7.27 -14.43
C LYS A 52 5.19 -8.28 -14.93
N ARG A 53 6.50 -7.94 -14.83
CA ARG A 53 7.60 -8.79 -15.34
C ARG A 53 7.94 -9.97 -14.42
N ILE A 54 7.76 -9.79 -13.12
CA ILE A 54 8.06 -10.79 -12.09
C ILE A 54 6.83 -11.59 -11.65
N CYS A 55 5.69 -11.37 -12.31
CA CYS A 55 4.44 -12.02 -11.93
C CYS A 55 4.55 -13.53 -12.20
N PRO A 56 4.38 -14.38 -11.17
CA PRO A 56 4.45 -15.84 -11.34
C PRO A 56 3.34 -16.38 -12.23
N PHE A 57 2.24 -15.64 -12.34
CA PHE A 57 1.08 -16.00 -13.16
C PHE A 57 1.02 -15.24 -14.49
N LYS A 58 2.13 -14.58 -14.92
CA LYS A 58 2.17 -13.79 -16.17
C LYS A 58 1.64 -14.57 -17.37
N GLU A 59 2.03 -15.83 -17.48
CA GLU A 59 1.71 -16.75 -18.58
C GLU A 59 0.58 -17.74 -18.22
N CYS A 60 -0.10 -17.54 -17.09
CA CYS A 60 -1.22 -18.41 -16.73
C CYS A 60 -2.42 -18.19 -17.67
N THR A 61 -2.93 -19.30 -18.23
CA THR A 61 -4.08 -19.40 -19.15
C THR A 61 -5.29 -20.11 -18.56
N CYS A 62 -5.35 -20.28 -17.23
CA CYS A 62 -6.50 -20.92 -16.58
C CYS A 62 -7.81 -20.13 -16.82
N ALA A 63 -8.95 -20.80 -16.67
CA ALA A 63 -10.28 -20.22 -16.86
C ALA A 63 -10.49 -18.89 -16.08
N LYS A 64 -9.93 -18.76 -14.88
CA LYS A 64 -10.03 -17.53 -14.07
C LYS A 64 -9.25 -16.35 -14.68
N CYS A 65 -8.09 -16.62 -15.29
CA CYS A 65 -7.25 -15.61 -15.91
C CYS A 65 -7.75 -15.23 -17.31
N SER A 66 -8.28 -16.17 -18.09
CA SER A 66 -8.80 -15.91 -19.44
C SER A 66 -10.06 -15.04 -19.44
N LEU A 67 -10.93 -15.20 -18.44
CA LEU A 67 -12.15 -14.40 -18.29
C LEU A 67 -11.89 -12.93 -17.89
N SER A 68 -10.71 -12.63 -17.34
CA SER A 68 -10.37 -11.31 -16.77
C SER A 68 -9.91 -10.25 -17.78
N LEU A 69 -9.92 -10.57 -19.09
CA LEU A 69 -9.58 -9.64 -20.18
C LEU A 69 -10.80 -8.87 -20.72
N LEU A 70 -12.03 -9.20 -20.29
CA LEU A 70 -13.28 -8.64 -20.83
C LEU A 70 -13.96 -7.60 -19.93
N PHE A 71 -13.37 -7.23 -18.79
CA PHE A 71 -13.91 -6.21 -17.89
C PHE A 71 -12.86 -5.18 -17.49
N LEU A 72 -12.64 -4.17 -18.31
CA LEU A 72 -12.09 -2.87 -17.90
C LEU A 72 -12.69 -1.76 -18.79
N PRO A 73 -13.56 -0.87 -18.26
CA PRO A 73 -13.46 0.56 -18.55
C PRO A 73 -12.22 1.16 -17.88
#